data_AF-A0A7Y5K007-F1
#
_entry.id   AF-A0A7Y5K007-F1
#
_cell.length_a   1.000
_cell.length_b   1.000
_cell.length_c   1.000
_cell.angle_alpha   90.00
_cell.angle_beta   90.00
_cell.angle_gamma   90.00
#
_symmetry.space_group_name_H-M   'P 1'
#
loop_
_entity.id
_entity.type
_entity.pdbx_description
1 polymer ?
#
loop_
_entity_poly.entity_id
_entity_poly.type
_entity_poly.pdbx_seq_one_letter_code
_entity_poly.pdbx_strand_id
1 'polypeptide(L)'
;MSAPPAPSALATQRQGSAARAIALFGVVAVVVMLVAGGIVAVFYDTWPERRAILISAAVALGLQLLVFVGIRLVPREHVIAAWGVGAIARFAVLVLYAMVVVKALALPSGAALVSLATFLFVLTVLEPPFLKL
;
A
#
# COMPACT_ATOMS: atom_id res chain seq x y z
N MET A 1 10.96 -15.68 40.23
CA MET A 1 11.39 -14.37 39.67
C MET A 1 12.36 -14.64 38.53
N SER A 2 11.90 -14.59 37.27
CA SER A 2 12.75 -14.73 36.09
C SER A 2 13.49 -13.42 35.83
N ALA A 3 14.80 -13.48 35.62
CA ALA A 3 15.62 -12.31 35.31
C ALA A 3 15.08 -11.58 34.06
N PRO A 4 15.13 -10.24 34.02
CA PRO A 4 14.71 -9.49 32.85
C PRO A 4 15.55 -9.90 31.63
N PRO A 5 14.94 -10.06 30.45
CA PRO A 5 15.65 -10.48 29.25
C PRO A 5 16.74 -9.48 28.87
N ALA A 6 17.86 -10.01 28.36
CA ALA A 6 18.99 -9.19 27.92
C ALA A 6 18.55 -8.15 26.86
N PRO A 7 19.11 -6.93 26.85
CA PRO A 7 18.74 -5.87 25.91
C PRO A 7 18.84 -6.29 24.44
N SER A 8 19.79 -7.18 24.11
CA SER A 8 19.98 -7.75 22.77
C SER A 8 18.81 -8.65 22.35
N ALA A 9 18.27 -9.47 23.27
CA ALA A 9 17.14 -10.34 23.00
C ALA A 9 15.86 -9.53 22.70
N LEU A 10 15.65 -8.42 23.40
CA LEU A 10 14.52 -7.51 23.16
C LEU A 10 14.61 -6.83 21.79
N ALA A 11 15.82 -6.46 21.34
CA ALA A 11 16.04 -5.88 20.02
C ALA A 11 15.77 -6.89 18.88
N THR A 12 16.29 -8.12 19.00
CA THR A 12 16.07 -9.19 18.02
C THR A 12 14.60 -9.61 17.96
N GLN A 13 13.91 -9.68 19.10
CA GLN A 13 12.49 -10.05 19.15
C GLN A 13 11.59 -8.96 18.52
N ARG A 14 11.90 -7.67 18.72
CA ARG A 14 11.22 -6.55 18.06
C ARG A 14 11.46 -6.50 16.55
N GLN A 15 12.66 -6.84 16.08
CA GLN A 15 12.94 -6.93 14.64
C GLN A 15 12.19 -8.09 13.97
N GLY A 16 12.10 -9.26 14.63
CA GLY A 16 11.37 -10.42 14.10
C GLY A 16 9.87 -10.18 13.95
N SER A 17 9.23 -9.52 14.93
CA SER A 17 7.82 -9.13 14.82
C SER A 17 7.61 -8.05 13.74
N ALA A 18 8.64 -7.23 13.50
CA ALA A 18 8.59 -6.20 12.48
C ALA A 18 8.57 -6.74 11.06
N ALA A 19 9.53 -7.58 10.72
CA ALA A 19 9.61 -8.23 9.42
C ALA A 19 8.35 -9.06 9.11
N ARG A 20 7.82 -9.77 10.10
CA ARG A 20 6.61 -10.60 9.92
C ARG A 20 5.37 -9.78 9.57
N ALA A 21 5.16 -8.64 10.24
CA ALA A 21 4.02 -7.77 9.96
C ALA A 21 4.11 -7.13 8.56
N ILE A 22 5.31 -6.71 8.14
CA ILE A 22 5.55 -6.18 6.79
C ILE A 22 5.29 -7.26 5.74
N ALA A 23 5.78 -8.48 5.97
CA ALA A 23 5.55 -9.60 5.06
C ALA A 23 4.06 -9.97 4.94
N LEU A 24 3.34 -10.07 6.07
CA LEU A 24 1.90 -10.34 6.08
C LEU A 24 1.11 -9.26 5.34
N PHE A 25 1.41 -8.00 5.62
CA PHE A 25 0.77 -6.88 4.95
C PHE A 25 1.07 -6.86 3.45
N GLY A 26 2.31 -7.12 3.04
CA GLY A 26 2.69 -7.25 1.64
C GLY A 26 1.90 -8.35 0.93
N VAL A 27 1.77 -9.53 1.55
CA VAL A 27 0.97 -10.64 1.00
C VAL A 27 -0.50 -10.25 0.85
N VAL A 28 -1.09 -9.65 1.89
CA VAL A 28 -2.50 -9.20 1.84
C VAL A 28 -2.69 -8.13 0.77
N ALA A 29 -1.76 -7.18 0.66
CA ALA A 29 -1.83 -6.14 -0.35
C ALA A 29 -1.80 -6.72 -1.77
N VAL A 30 -0.93 -7.70 -2.03
CA VAL A 30 -0.88 -8.40 -3.32
C VAL A 30 -2.18 -9.14 -3.60
N VAL A 31 -2.73 -9.89 -2.65
CA VAL A 31 -4.00 -10.61 -2.82
C VAL A 31 -5.14 -9.65 -3.14
N VAL A 32 -5.23 -8.54 -2.41
CA VAL A 32 -6.23 -7.49 -2.62
C VAL A 32 -6.08 -6.87 -4.00
N MET A 33 -4.86 -6.57 -4.44
CA MET A 33 -4.61 -6.02 -5.77
C MET A 33 -4.96 -7.01 -6.88
N LEU A 34 -4.70 -8.31 -6.70
CA LEU A 34 -5.08 -9.33 -7.68
C LEU A 34 -6.60 -9.41 -7.84
N VAL A 35 -7.34 -9.40 -6.72
CA VAL A 35 -8.81 -9.43 -6.75
C VAL A 35 -9.38 -8.15 -7.35
N ALA A 36 -8.98 -6.99 -6.83
CA ALA A 36 -9.45 -5.69 -7.32
C ALA A 36 -9.06 -5.47 -8.78
N GLY A 37 -7.84 -5.83 -9.17
CA GLY A 37 -7.32 -5.70 -10.52
C GLY A 37 -8.03 -6.64 -11.49
N GLY A 38 -8.35 -7.86 -11.03
CA GLY A 38 -9.19 -8.80 -11.77
C GLY A 38 -10.58 -8.24 -12.04
N ILE A 39 -11.22 -7.62 -11.04
CA ILE A 39 -12.53 -6.96 -11.19
C ILE A 39 -12.43 -5.80 -12.19
N VAL A 40 -11.43 -4.93 -12.08
CA VAL A 40 -11.24 -3.80 -13.00
C VAL A 40 -10.96 -4.29 -14.42
N ALA A 41 -10.20 -5.38 -14.58
CA ALA A 41 -9.90 -5.96 -15.89
C ALA A 41 -11.13 -6.51 -16.63
N VAL A 42 -12.24 -6.82 -15.93
CA VAL A 42 -13.51 -7.17 -16.57
C VAL A 42 -14.07 -6.01 -17.41
N PHE A 43 -13.82 -4.76 -16.99
CA PHE A 43 -14.31 -3.56 -17.66
C PHE A 43 -13.31 -2.99 -18.68
N TYR A 44 -12.06 -3.47 -18.65
CA TYR A 44 -10.93 -2.93 -19.39
C TYR A 44 -10.09 -4.08 -19.97
N ASP A 45 -10.54 -4.60 -21.10
CA ASP A 45 -10.06 -5.89 -21.63
C ASP A 45 -8.96 -5.75 -22.71
N THR A 46 -8.67 -4.53 -23.18
CA THR A 46 -7.65 -4.36 -24.23
C THR A 46 -6.23 -4.47 -23.68
N TRP A 47 -5.29 -4.85 -24.55
CA TRP A 47 -3.86 -4.96 -24.19
C TRP A 47 -3.27 -3.69 -23.54
N PRO A 48 -3.49 -2.48 -24.08
CA PRO A 48 -3.00 -1.25 -23.45
C PRO A 48 -3.60 -0.99 -22.07
N GLU A 49 -4.86 -1.37 -21.85
CA GLU A 49 -5.54 -1.17 -20.58
C GLU A 49 -5.07 -2.17 -19.52
N ARG A 50 -4.87 -3.44 -19.89
CA ARG A 50 -4.25 -4.44 -19.01
C ARG A 50 -2.86 -4.01 -18.55
N ARG A 51 -2.07 -3.42 -19.45
CA ARG A 51 -0.77 -2.83 -19.10
C ARG A 51 -0.92 -1.65 -18.12
N ALA A 52 -1.92 -0.79 -18.32
CA ALA A 52 -2.21 0.30 -17.39
C ALA A 52 -2.59 -0.20 -16.00
N ILE A 53 -3.43 -1.25 -15.90
CA ILE A 53 -3.79 -1.89 -14.62
C ILE A 53 -2.53 -2.39 -13.90
N LEU A 54 -1.63 -3.09 -14.61
CA LEU A 54 -0.39 -3.62 -14.03
C LEU A 54 0.55 -2.51 -13.53
N ILE A 55 0.72 -1.44 -14.30
CA ILE A 55 1.55 -0.30 -13.90
C ILE A 55 0.95 0.39 -12.67
N SER A 56 -0.37 0.58 -12.66
CA SER A 56 -1.08 1.14 -11.49
C SER A 56 -0.91 0.26 -10.25
N ALA A 57 -0.94 -1.06 -10.39
CA ALA A 57 -0.70 -1.99 -9.28
C ALA A 57 0.73 -1.86 -8.73
N ALA A 58 1.74 -1.77 -9.59
CA ALA A 58 3.13 -1.59 -9.17
C ALA A 58 3.34 -0.28 -8.40
N VAL A 59 2.75 0.83 -8.89
CA VAL A 59 2.81 2.13 -8.21
C VAL A 59 2.08 2.09 -6.86
N ALA A 60 0.87 1.52 -6.83
CA ALA A 60 0.11 1.35 -5.60
C ALA A 60 0.89 0.54 -4.56
N LEU A 61 1.59 -0.52 -4.98
CA LEU A 61 2.34 -1.40 -4.08
C LEU A 61 3.53 -0.67 -3.48
N GLY A 62 4.29 0.06 -4.31
CA GLY A 62 5.40 0.89 -3.85
C GLY A 62 4.96 1.92 -2.82
N LEU A 63 3.87 2.64 -3.10
CA LEU A 63 3.32 3.62 -2.15
C LEU A 63 2.84 2.95 -0.87
N GLN A 64 2.11 1.84 -0.98
CA GLN A 64 1.52 1.19 0.19
C GLN A 64 2.59 0.67 1.16
N LEU A 65 3.70 0.14 0.63
CA LEU A 65 4.84 -0.25 1.46
C LEU A 65 5.50 0.96 2.13
N LEU A 66 5.70 2.07 1.40
CA LEU A 66 6.27 3.30 1.95
C LEU A 66 5.41 3.89 3.07
N VAL A 67 4.10 4.00 2.85
CA VAL A 67 3.15 4.53 3.84
C VAL A 67 3.09 3.62 5.06
N PHE A 68 3.00 2.30 4.88
CA PHE A 68 2.94 1.36 5.98
C PHE A 68 4.20 1.41 6.87
N VAL A 69 5.39 1.45 6.24
CA VAL A 69 6.65 1.61 6.97
C VAL A 69 6.66 2.95 7.71
N GLY A 70 6.23 4.04 7.06
CA GLY A 70 6.14 5.37 7.67
C GLY A 70 5.22 5.40 8.91
N ILE A 71 4.00 4.87 8.80
CA ILE A 71 3.04 4.83 9.91
C ILE A 71 3.60 4.03 11.09
N ARG A 72 4.35 2.96 10.84
CA ARG A 72 4.91 2.11 11.90
C ARG A 72 6.01 2.80 12.71
N LEU A 73 6.68 3.79 12.13
CA LEU A 73 7.69 4.59 12.85
C LEU A 73 7.04 5.60 13.81
N VAL A 74 5.73 5.84 13.68
CA VAL A 74 5.00 6.79 14.51
C VAL A 74 4.52 6.12 15.81
N PRO A 75 4.65 6.80 16.97
CA PRO A 75 4.10 6.31 18.23
C PRO A 75 2.60 6.01 18.13
N ARG A 76 2.13 4.99 18.86
CA ARG A 76 0.73 4.52 18.82
C ARG A 76 -0.29 5.64 19.05
N GLU A 77 0.09 6.63 19.85
CA GLU A 77 -0.68 7.83 20.22
C GLU A 77 -1.00 8.73 19.01
N HIS A 78 -0.15 8.71 17.98
CA HIS A 78 -0.26 9.55 16.78
C HIS A 78 -0.61 8.76 15.52
N VAL A 79 -1.01 7.48 15.64
CA VAL A 79 -1.32 6.60 14.50
C VAL A 79 -2.46 7.15 13.64
N ILE A 80 -3.45 7.81 14.24
CA ILE A 80 -4.55 8.43 13.49
C ILE A 80 -4.03 9.59 12.61
N ALA A 81 -3.12 10.42 13.15
CA ALA A 81 -2.50 11.49 12.39
C ALA A 81 -1.61 10.94 11.26
N ALA A 82 -0.85 9.89 11.53
CA ALA A 82 -0.04 9.20 10.52
C ALA A 82 -0.88 8.58 9.41
N TRP A 83 -2.03 8.00 9.75
CA TRP A 83 -2.99 7.48 8.78
C TRP A 83 -3.57 8.61 7.90
N GLY A 84 -3.88 9.76 8.50
CA GLY A 84 -4.29 10.97 7.75
C GLY A 84 -3.21 11.47 6.78
N VAL A 85 -1.94 11.47 7.18
CA VAL A 85 -0.81 11.78 6.30
C VAL A 85 -0.71 10.75 5.16
N GLY A 86 -0.94 9.47 5.44
CA GLY A 86 -1.04 8.42 4.44
C GLY A 86 -2.13 8.69 3.40
N ALA A 87 -3.30 9.18 3.83
CA ALA A 87 -4.39 9.55 2.91
C ALA A 87 -3.98 10.72 1.98
N ILE A 88 -3.30 11.73 2.52
CA ILE A 88 -2.78 12.86 1.72
C ILE A 88 -1.74 12.37 0.70
N ALA A 89 -0.82 11.51 1.13
CA ALA A 89 0.19 10.93 0.24
C ALA A 89 -0.44 10.14 -0.93
N ARG A 90 -1.53 9.41 -0.67
CA ARG A 90 -2.30 8.70 -1.70
C ARG A 90 -2.94 9.64 -2.70
N PHE A 91 -3.54 10.72 -2.22
CA PHE A 91 -4.12 11.73 -3.11
C PHE A 91 -3.04 12.40 -3.96
N ALA A 92 -1.91 12.77 -3.36
CA ALA A 92 -0.78 13.35 -4.07
C ALA A 92 -0.23 12.40 -5.15
N VAL A 93 -0.07 11.11 -4.84
CA VAL A 93 0.36 10.12 -5.84
C VAL A 93 -0.66 9.95 -6.95
N LEU A 94 -1.96 9.95 -6.66
CA LEU A 94 -2.99 9.87 -7.69
C LEU A 94 -2.88 11.04 -8.68
N VAL A 95 -2.70 12.26 -8.18
CA VAL A 95 -2.53 13.47 -9.00
C VAL A 95 -1.23 13.40 -9.80
N LEU A 96 -0.11 13.09 -9.16
CA LEU A 96 1.19 12.99 -9.82
C LEU A 96 1.19 11.88 -10.89
N TYR A 97 0.57 10.75 -10.62
CA TYR A 97 0.43 9.66 -11.57
C TYR A 97 -0.39 10.09 -12.79
N ALA A 98 -1.50 10.79 -12.58
CA ALA A 98 -2.32 11.32 -13.67
C ALA A 98 -1.57 12.32 -14.55
N MET A 99 -0.78 13.21 -13.94
CA MET A 99 -0.07 14.25 -14.68
C MET A 99 1.21 13.77 -15.35
N VAL A 100 1.95 12.87 -14.70
CA VAL A 100 3.30 12.46 -15.11
C VAL A 100 3.27 11.08 -15.78
N VAL A 101 2.80 10.05 -15.08
CA VAL A 101 2.93 8.66 -15.54
C VAL A 101 2.01 8.36 -16.71
N VAL A 102 0.72 8.73 -16.60
CA VAL A 102 -0.25 8.51 -17.68
C VAL A 102 0.18 9.18 -18.97
N LYS A 103 0.68 10.43 -18.87
CA LYS A 103 1.19 11.18 -20.04
C LYS A 103 2.49 10.60 -20.59
N ALA A 104 3.47 10.32 -19.72
CA ALA A 104 4.78 9.84 -20.14
C ALA A 104 4.73 8.45 -20.79
N LEU A 105 3.83 7.57 -20.35
CA LEU A 105 3.69 6.20 -20.87
C LEU A 105 2.55 6.04 -21.87
N ALA A 106 1.85 7.13 -22.22
CA ALA A 106 0.69 7.13 -23.11
C ALA A 106 -0.36 6.08 -22.73
N LEU A 107 -0.65 5.97 -21.42
CA LEU A 107 -1.58 4.96 -20.90
C LEU A 107 -3.04 5.38 -21.14
N PRO A 108 -3.96 4.42 -21.38
CA PRO A 108 -5.40 4.67 -21.33
C PRO A 108 -5.77 5.25 -19.97
N SER A 109 -6.15 6.53 -19.93
CA SER A 109 -6.36 7.28 -18.70
C SER A 109 -7.45 6.69 -17.81
N GLY A 110 -8.55 6.20 -18.42
CA GLY A 110 -9.64 5.53 -17.72
C GLY A 110 -9.14 4.32 -16.92
N ALA A 111 -8.56 3.34 -17.62
CA ALA A 111 -8.02 2.14 -16.98
C ALA A 111 -6.94 2.48 -15.93
N ALA A 112 -6.01 3.37 -16.25
CA ALA A 112 -4.90 3.70 -15.36
C ALA A 112 -5.38 4.33 -14.04
N LEU A 113 -6.22 5.36 -14.12
CA LEU A 113 -6.70 6.11 -12.95
C LEU A 113 -7.71 5.33 -12.12
N VAL A 114 -8.66 4.64 -12.76
CA VAL A 114 -9.65 3.80 -12.05
C VAL A 114 -8.94 2.68 -11.29
N SER A 115 -7.97 2.02 -11.92
CA SER A 115 -7.19 0.97 -11.26
C SER A 115 -6.42 1.50 -10.06
N LEU A 116 -5.67 2.60 -10.25
CA LEU A 116 -4.86 3.17 -9.19
C LEU A 116 -5.73 3.64 -8.02
N ALA A 117 -6.80 4.38 -8.30
CA ALA A 117 -7.73 4.83 -7.28
C ALA A 117 -8.35 3.65 -6.51
N THR A 118 -8.75 2.59 -7.23
CA THR A 118 -9.31 1.38 -6.62
C THR A 118 -8.30 0.72 -5.68
N PHE A 119 -7.06 0.52 -6.13
CA PHE A 119 -6.02 -0.09 -5.29
C PHE A 119 -5.73 0.74 -4.04
N LEU A 120 -5.52 2.05 -4.20
CA LEU A 120 -5.23 2.94 -3.09
C LEU A 120 -6.38 2.97 -2.08
N PHE A 121 -7.62 3.02 -2.55
CA PHE A 121 -8.80 3.10 -1.69
C PHE A 121 -9.02 1.81 -0.90
N VAL A 122 -9.08 0.65 -1.57
CA VAL A 122 -9.30 -0.64 -0.91
C VAL A 122 -8.22 -0.91 0.14
N LEU A 123 -6.97 -0.58 -0.18
CA LEU A 123 -5.87 -0.72 0.75
C LEU A 123 -5.92 0.24 1.95
N THR A 124 -6.40 1.47 1.74
CA THR A 124 -6.58 2.44 2.84
C THR A 124 -7.68 1.98 3.81
N VAL A 125 -8.75 1.37 3.29
CA VAL A 125 -9.84 0.80 4.10
C VAL A 125 -9.35 -0.40 4.91
N LEU A 126 -8.43 -1.20 4.37
CA LEU A 126 -7.87 -2.35 5.06
C LEU A 126 -6.78 -2.02 6.08
N GLU A 127 -6.22 -0.81 6.03
CA GLU A 127 -5.09 -0.40 6.90
C GLU A 127 -5.42 -0.38 8.41
N PRO A 128 -6.57 0.16 8.89
CA PRO A 128 -6.88 0.27 10.32
C PRO A 128 -6.89 -1.06 11.11
N PRO A 129 -7.41 -2.19 10.58
CA PRO A 129 -7.25 -3.49 11.20
C PRO A 129 -5.79 -3.91 11.41
N PHE A 130 -4.90 -3.65 10.44
CA PHE A 130 -3.49 -4.04 10.52
C PHE A 130 -2.66 -3.16 11.47
N LEU A 131 -3.08 -1.91 11.69
CA LEU A 131 -2.40 -1.01 12.64
C LEU A 131 -2.60 -1.41 14.12
N LYS A 132 -3.57 -2.28 14.41
CA LYS A 132 -3.86 -2.80 15.76
C LYS A 132 -3.10 -4.09 16.10
N LEU A 133 -2.54 -4.77 15.10
CA LEU A 133 -1.66 -5.96 15.25
C LEU A 133 -0.25 -5.55 15.72
#